data_AF-A0A1I7BQK1-F1
#
_entry.id   AF-A0A1I7BQK1-F1
#
_cell.length_a   1.000
_cell.length_b   1.000
_cell.length_c   1.000
_cell.angle_alpha   90.00
_cell.angle_beta   90.00
_cell.angle_gamma   90.00
#
_symmetry.space_group_name_H-M   'P 1'
#
loop_
_entity.id
_entity.type
_entity.pdbx_description
1 polymer ?
#
loop_
_entity_poly.entity_id
_entity_poly.type
_entity_poly.pdbx_seq_one_letter_code
_entity_poly.pdbx_strand_id
1 'polypeptide(L)'
;MHRYLIIILSVLLVGIWNAQAQESKFRKRPRSLFKQPDCYCTNRGKRIELGDFSCLYVDGTSYLAQCQMALNNPMWRKIQDGCPTTRLETKQQTSESLLKAESN
;
A
#
# COMPACT_ATOMS: atom_id res chain seq x y z
N MET A 1 71.35 28.01 17.23
CA MET A 1 70.76 26.75 17.74
C MET A 1 69.39 26.97 18.40
N HIS A 2 69.29 27.75 19.49
CA HIS A 2 68.03 27.93 20.23
C HIS A 2 66.87 28.55 19.41
N ARG A 3 67.16 29.57 18.57
CA ARG A 3 66.15 30.23 17.71
C ARG A 3 65.55 29.30 16.65
N TYR A 4 66.34 28.39 16.08
CA TYR A 4 65.85 27.37 15.13
C TYR A 4 64.97 26.33 15.84
N LEU A 5 65.33 25.95 17.06
CA LEU A 5 64.59 25.00 17.87
C LEU A 5 63.19 25.54 18.25
N ILE A 6 63.10 26.84 18.57
CA ILE A 6 61.82 27.53 18.83
C ILE A 6 60.93 27.57 17.59
N ILE A 7 61.49 27.87 16.40
CA ILE A 7 60.72 27.95 15.15
C ILE A 7 60.21 26.55 14.73
N ILE A 8 61.00 25.50 14.91
CA ILE A 8 60.57 24.12 14.61
C ILE A 8 59.43 23.70 15.54
N LEU A 9 59.55 24.00 16.84
CA LEU A 9 58.50 23.70 17.82
C LEU A 9 57.19 24.45 17.54
N SER A 10 57.25 25.73 17.13
CA SER A 10 56.05 26.49 16.82
C SER A 10 55.34 25.97 15.56
N VAL A 11 56.09 25.61 14.52
CA VAL A 11 55.52 25.03 13.28
C VAL A 11 54.86 23.67 13.56
N LEU A 12 55.48 22.82 14.38
CA LEU A 12 54.90 21.53 14.76
C LEU A 12 53.61 21.68 15.58
N LEU A 13 53.55 22.64 16.52
CA LEU A 13 52.35 22.88 17.33
C LEU A 13 51.17 23.41 16.50
N VAL A 14 51.43 24.28 15.50
CA VAL A 14 50.39 24.80 14.61
C VAL A 14 49.87 23.72 13.64
N GLY A 15 50.73 22.81 13.19
CA GLY A 15 50.32 21.70 12.31
C GLY A 15 49.35 20.72 12.97
N ILE A 16 49.46 20.50 14.28
CA ILE A 16 48.60 19.59 15.04
C ILE A 16 47.19 20.17 15.25
N TRP A 17 47.06 21.49 15.38
CA TRP A 17 45.77 22.15 15.62
C TRP A 17 44.90 22.25 14.36
N ASN A 18 45.48 22.19 13.16
CA ASN A 18 44.73 22.30 11.90
C ASN A 18 44.09 20.97 11.43
N ALA A 19 44.28 19.86 12.16
CA ALA A 19 43.81 18.53 11.75
C ALA A 19 42.41 18.16 12.26
N GLN A 20 41.65 19.07 12.88
CA GLN A 20 40.27 18.79 13.31
C GLN A 20 39.22 19.21 12.26
N ALA A 21 39.32 18.64 11.06
CA ALA A 21 38.18 18.61 10.13
C ALA A 21 37.20 17.54 10.63
N GLN A 22 36.31 17.93 11.53
CA GLN A 22 35.28 17.04 12.05
C GLN A 22 34.20 16.88 10.97
N GLU A 23 34.38 15.90 10.09
CA GLU A 23 33.35 15.49 9.13
C GLU A 23 32.08 15.10 9.89
N SER A 24 31.07 15.96 9.83
CA SER A 24 29.75 15.63 10.34
C SER A 24 29.17 14.54 9.46
N LYS A 25 29.33 13.28 9.86
CA LYS A 25 28.68 12.14 9.21
C LYS A 25 27.17 12.35 9.26
N PHE A 26 26.60 12.84 8.16
CA PHE A 26 25.16 12.99 7.99
C PHE A 26 24.51 11.61 8.17
N ARG A 27 23.94 11.36 9.34
CA ARG A 27 23.33 10.09 9.70
C ARG A 27 22.02 9.96 8.92
N LYS A 28 22.06 9.34 7.73
CA LYS A 28 20.85 8.98 6.98
C LYS A 28 20.01 8.06 7.88
N ARG A 29 18.76 8.46 8.19
CA ARG A 29 17.85 7.60 8.96
C ARG A 29 17.62 6.29 8.17
N PRO A 30 17.70 5.12 8.83
CA PRO A 30 17.43 3.86 8.16
C PRO A 30 15.98 3.87 7.63
N ARG A 31 15.83 3.53 6.34
CA ARG A 31 14.52 3.49 5.65
C ARG A 31 13.55 2.48 6.30
N SER A 32 14.07 1.54 7.09
CA SER A 32 13.31 0.47 7.74
C SER A 32 12.43 0.91 8.91
N LEU A 33 12.43 2.19 9.31
CA LEU A 33 11.61 2.65 10.44
C LEU A 33 10.14 2.92 10.05
N PHE A 34 9.81 2.98 8.77
CA PHE A 34 8.44 3.23 8.31
C PHE A 34 7.71 1.92 8.04
N LYS A 35 6.85 1.51 8.99
CA LYS A 35 5.82 0.49 8.75
C LYS A 35 4.88 1.03 7.67
N GLN A 36 4.62 0.26 6.63
CA GLN A 36 3.65 0.66 5.59
C GLN A 36 2.28 0.91 6.24
N PRO A 37 1.58 1.99 5.87
CA PRO A 37 0.25 2.25 6.37
C PRO A 37 -0.68 1.12 5.96
N ASP A 38 -1.62 0.81 6.84
CA ASP A 38 -2.64 -0.20 6.60
C ASP A 38 -3.77 0.39 5.75
N CYS A 39 -3.78 0.07 4.45
CA CYS A 39 -4.72 0.64 3.48
C CYS A 39 -5.80 -0.37 3.09
N TYR A 40 -7.06 0.03 3.24
CA TYR A 40 -8.23 -0.80 2.92
C TYR A 40 -9.39 0.08 2.45
N CYS A 41 -10.35 -0.52 1.77
CA CYS A 41 -11.60 0.16 1.42
C CYS A 41 -12.69 -0.21 2.43
N THR A 42 -13.71 0.64 2.53
CA THR A 42 -14.88 0.36 3.37
C THR A 42 -16.14 0.31 2.53
N ASN A 43 -16.97 -0.70 2.76
CA ASN A 43 -18.33 -0.78 2.22
C ASN A 43 -19.32 -1.00 3.37
N ARG A 44 -20.24 -0.06 3.58
CA ARG A 44 -21.24 -0.11 4.68
C ARG A 44 -20.62 -0.45 6.04
N GLY A 45 -19.48 0.17 6.36
CA GLY A 45 -18.74 -0.05 7.61
C GLY A 45 -17.89 -1.31 7.66
N LYS A 46 -17.95 -2.19 6.65
CA LYS A 46 -17.10 -3.38 6.56
C LYS A 46 -15.80 -3.06 5.85
N ARG A 47 -14.69 -3.51 6.45
CA ARG A 47 -13.36 -3.49 5.85
C ARG A 47 -13.29 -4.47 4.67
N ILE A 48 -12.67 -4.03 3.59
CA ILE A 48 -12.41 -4.81 2.38
C ILE A 48 -10.94 -4.60 2.01
N GLU A 49 -10.18 -5.68 1.86
CA GLU A 49 -8.74 -5.62 1.60
C GLU A 49 -8.44 -5.18 0.17
N LEU A 50 -7.23 -4.69 -0.05
CA LEU A 50 -6.74 -4.41 -1.41
C LEU A 50 -6.77 -5.68 -2.27
N GLY A 51 -7.32 -5.56 -3.47
CA GLY A 51 -7.51 -6.68 -4.40
C GLY A 51 -8.85 -7.39 -4.24
N ASP A 52 -9.56 -7.21 -3.13
CA ASP A 52 -10.88 -7.80 -2.93
C ASP A 52 -11.96 -7.06 -3.69
N PHE A 53 -13.03 -7.79 -4.00
CA PHE A 53 -14.20 -7.29 -4.69
C PHE A 53 -15.34 -7.06 -3.73
N SER A 54 -16.13 -6.03 -4.00
CA SER A 54 -17.34 -5.73 -3.26
C SER A 54 -18.40 -5.13 -4.16
N CYS A 55 -19.64 -5.48 -3.88
CA CYS A 55 -20.81 -4.85 -4.48
C CYS A 55 -21.12 -3.53 -3.79
N LEU A 56 -21.02 -2.44 -4.55
CA LEU A 56 -21.34 -1.10 -4.08
C LEU A 56 -22.74 -0.71 -4.54
N TYR A 57 -23.46 0.00 -3.67
CA TYR A 57 -24.76 0.57 -3.98
C TYR A 57 -24.69 2.07 -3.69
N VAL A 58 -24.70 2.87 -4.76
CA VAL A 58 -24.51 4.31 -4.72
C VAL A 58 -25.59 4.93 -5.59
N ASP A 59 -26.31 5.92 -5.07
CA ASP A 59 -27.36 6.67 -5.79
C ASP A 59 -28.37 5.77 -6.52
N GLY A 60 -28.85 4.73 -5.83
CA GLY A 60 -29.85 3.81 -6.37
C GLY A 60 -29.30 2.73 -7.32
N THR A 61 -28.02 2.80 -7.68
CA THR A 61 -27.39 1.92 -8.67
C THR A 61 -26.38 0.97 -8.02
N SER A 62 -26.40 -0.30 -8.41
CA SER A 62 -25.39 -1.29 -7.98
C SER A 62 -24.31 -1.51 -9.03
N TYR A 63 -23.06 -1.61 -8.60
CA TYR A 63 -21.95 -2.04 -9.46
C TYR A 63 -20.92 -2.86 -8.67
N LEU A 64 -20.26 -3.78 -9.37
CA LEU A 64 -19.14 -4.53 -8.82
C LEU A 64 -17.88 -3.65 -8.88
N ALA A 65 -17.18 -3.53 -7.77
CA ALA A 65 -15.93 -2.79 -7.67
C ALA A 65 -14.84 -3.62 -7.00
N GLN A 66 -13.58 -3.35 -7.33
CA GLN A 66 -12.41 -3.88 -6.64
C GLN A 66 -11.77 -2.77 -5.80
N CYS A 67 -11.33 -3.09 -4.59
CA CYS A 67 -10.55 -2.17 -3.77
C CYS A 67 -9.11 -2.11 -4.29
N GLN A 68 -8.63 -0.91 -4.63
CA GLN A 68 -7.32 -0.71 -5.25
C GLN A 68 -6.62 0.54 -4.71
N MET A 69 -5.40 0.79 -5.18
CA MET A 69 -4.63 1.96 -4.83
C MET A 69 -4.60 2.96 -6.00
N ALA A 70 -4.89 4.24 -5.73
CA ALA A 70 -4.52 5.33 -6.63
C ALA A 70 -3.90 6.48 -5.86
N LEU A 71 -2.79 7.02 -6.37
CA LEU A 71 -2.08 8.15 -5.79
C LEU A 71 -1.79 7.98 -4.29
N ASN A 72 -1.51 6.74 -3.87
CA ASN A 72 -1.25 6.33 -2.48
C ASN A 72 -2.47 6.25 -1.54
N ASN A 73 -3.69 6.36 -2.07
CA ASN A 73 -4.93 6.20 -1.31
C ASN A 73 -5.75 4.98 -1.78
N PRO A 74 -6.40 4.25 -0.85
CA PRO A 74 -7.34 3.22 -1.24
C PRO A 74 -8.53 3.84 -1.98
N MET A 75 -8.93 3.21 -3.08
CA MET A 75 -10.00 3.66 -3.96
C MET A 75 -10.85 2.48 -4.42
N TRP A 76 -12.12 2.75 -4.71
CA TRP A 76 -12.97 1.81 -5.42
C TRP A 76 -12.80 1.96 -6.93
N ARG A 77 -12.40 0.90 -7.62
CA ARG A 77 -12.42 0.85 -9.09
C ARG A 77 -13.59 -0.01 -9.56
N LYS A 78 -14.51 0.59 -10.33
CA LYS A 78 -15.62 -0.12 -10.96
C LYS A 78 -15.09 -1.16 -11.95
N ILE A 79 -15.64 -2.37 -11.89
CA ILE A 79 -15.27 -3.51 -12.72
C ILE A 79 -16.36 -3.82 -13.75
N GLN A 80 -17.62 -3.82 -13.31
CA GLN A 80 -18.78 -4.06 -14.18
C GLN A 80 -20.03 -3.40 -13.60
N ASP A 81 -21.01 -3.16 -14.46
CA ASP A 81 -22.37 -2.79 -14.05
C ASP A 81 -23.08 -3.95 -13.38
N GLY A 82 -23.87 -3.65 -12.35
CA GLY A 82 -24.58 -4.66 -11.58
C GLY A 82 -23.66 -5.54 -10.73
N CYS A 83 -24.31 -6.41 -9.96
CA CYS A 83 -23.65 -7.36 -9.07
C CYS A 83 -23.86 -8.79 -9.57
N PRO A 84 -22.83 -9.66 -9.49
CA PRO A 84 -22.99 -11.06 -9.84
C PRO A 84 -24.02 -11.71 -8.91
N THR A 85 -24.99 -12.40 -9.50
CA THR A 85 -26.00 -13.19 -8.79
C THR A 85 -25.81 -14.66 -9.13
N THR A 86 -25.80 -15.52 -8.13
CA THR A 86 -25.86 -16.96 -8.35
C THR A 86 -27.33 -17.37 -8.35
N ARG A 87 -27.82 -17.92 -9.47
CA ARG A 87 -29.14 -18.56 -9.49
C ARG A 87 -28.98 -19.95 -8.91
N LEU A 88 -29.56 -20.19 -7.75
CA LEU A 88 -29.73 -21.55 -7.24
C LEU A 88 -30.88 -22.20 -8.02
N GLU A 89 -30.60 -23.23 -8.80
CA GLU A 89 -31.65 -24.04 -9.39
C GLU A 89 -32.34 -24.85 -8.29
N THR A 90 -33.52 -24.42 -7.90
CA THR A 90 -34.37 -25.18 -6.99
C THR A 90 -34.85 -26.43 -7.72
N LYS A 91 -34.70 -27.61 -7.10
CA LYS A 91 -35.06 -28.95 -7.61
C LYS A 91 -36.49 -29.07 -8.19
N GLN A 92 -37.37 -28.13 -7.90
CA GLN A 92 -38.72 -28.03 -8.48
C GLN A 92 -38.71 -27.78 -10.00
N GLN A 93 -37.69 -27.12 -10.52
CA GLN A 93 -37.60 -26.80 -11.96
C GLN A 93 -37.29 -28.05 -12.80
N THR A 94 -36.66 -29.07 -12.20
CA THR A 94 -36.42 -30.38 -12.83
C THR A 94 -37.68 -31.25 -12.86
N SER A 95 -38.59 -31.12 -11.89
CA SER A 95 -39.86 -31.86 -11.93
C SER A 95 -40.82 -31.33 -13.00
N GLU A 96 -40.90 -30.01 -13.20
CA GLU A 96 -41.73 -29.43 -14.27
C GLU A 96 -41.18 -29.73 -15.67
N SER A 97 -39.86 -29.81 -15.85
CA SER A 97 -39.26 -30.13 -17.14
C SER A 97 -39.36 -31.62 -17.49
N LEU A 98 -39.29 -32.53 -16.51
CA LEU A 98 -39.49 -33.97 -16.70
C LEU A 98 -40.96 -34.30 -17.02
N LEU A 99 -41.92 -33.67 -16.32
CA LEU A 99 -43.35 -33.85 -16.61
C LEU A 99 -43.74 -33.35 -18.00
N LYS A 100 -43.00 -32.37 -18.55
CA LYS A 100 -43.21 -31.87 -19.92
C LYS A 100 -42.55 -32.75 -20.99
N ALA A 101 -41.53 -33.53 -20.62
CA ALA A 101 -40.86 -34.48 -21.51
C ALA A 101 -41.61 -35.82 -21.63
N GLU A 102 -42.44 -36.19 -20.63
CA GLU A 102 -43.30 -37.39 -20.69
C GLU A 102 -44.63 -37.16 -21.44
N SER A 103 -44.94 -35.91 -21.81
CA SER A 103 -46.18 -35.54 -22.52
C SER A 103 -45.96 -35.26 -24.03
N ASN A 104 -44.91 -35.83 -24.64
CA ASN A 104 -44.63 -35.73 -26.07
C ASN A 104 -44.27 -37.09 -26.66
#